data_AF-A0A920KQY0-F1
#
_entry.id   AF-A0A920KQY0-F1
#
_cell.length_a   1.000
_cell.length_b   1.000
_cell.length_c   1.000
_cell.angle_alpha   90.00
_cell.angle_beta   90.00
_cell.angle_gamma   90.00
#
_symmetry.space_group_name_H-M   'P 1'
#
loop_
_entity.id
_entity.type
_entity.pdbx_description
1 polymer ?
#
loop_
_entity_poly.entity_id
_entity_poly.type
_entity_poly.pdbx_seq_one_letter_code
_entity_poly.pdbx_strand_id
1 'polypeptide(L)'
;MPELVAQMGEAYPQLVAQQSAISAALQAEEEQFARTLDNGMAILEESLQTIDDQTIPGDVIFKLYDTYGFPVDLTNDIARERGLTLDLDGYEAAMAAQRQRSQDHAGFKVDYSQSLKVEGETDFLGYELDEAEGAVIAMSSMVWRWIGWSRANPGW
;
A
#
# COMPACT_ATOMS: atom_id res chain seq x y z
N MET A 1 -29.39 8.08 -0.93
CA MET A 1 -29.45 8.52 0.49
C MET A 1 -30.81 9.01 1.00
N PRO A 2 -31.57 9.89 0.33
CA PRO A 2 -32.83 10.41 0.91
C PRO A 2 -33.87 9.32 1.20
N GLU A 3 -33.93 8.27 0.36
CA GLU A 3 -34.87 7.14 0.55
C GLU A 3 -34.58 6.31 1.82
N LEU A 4 -33.30 6.07 2.13
CA LEU A 4 -32.89 5.31 3.31
C LEU A 4 -33.21 6.08 4.61
N VAL A 5 -32.98 7.40 4.60
CA VAL A 5 -33.31 8.29 5.72
C VAL A 5 -34.82 8.37 5.92
N ALA A 6 -35.60 8.38 4.84
CA ALA A 6 -37.06 8.38 4.92
C ALA A 6 -37.63 7.07 5.52
N GLN A 7 -37.02 5.92 5.21
CA GLN A 7 -37.49 4.62 5.73
C GLN A 7 -36.97 4.29 7.14
N MET A 8 -35.75 4.72 7.49
CA MET A 8 -35.05 4.28 8.72
C MET A 8 -34.82 5.42 9.74
N GLY A 9 -35.15 6.67 9.39
CA GLY A 9 -34.82 7.86 10.18
C GLY A 9 -35.52 7.95 11.55
N GLU A 10 -36.74 7.41 11.68
CA GLU A 10 -37.45 7.36 12.97
C GLU A 10 -36.77 6.42 13.98
N ALA A 11 -36.20 5.31 13.50
CA ALA A 11 -35.52 4.32 14.34
C ALA A 11 -34.07 4.73 14.66
N TYR A 12 -33.43 5.52 13.80
CA TYR A 12 -32.03 5.95 13.93
C TYR A 12 -31.87 7.47 13.75
N PRO A 13 -32.17 8.29 14.80
CA PRO A 13 -32.08 9.75 14.74
C PRO A 13 -30.67 10.27 14.40
N GLN A 14 -29.65 9.49 14.77
CA GLN A 14 -28.24 9.79 14.47
C GLN A 14 -27.96 9.78 12.96
N LEU A 15 -28.67 8.95 12.21
CA LEU A 15 -28.54 8.83 10.75
C LEU A 15 -29.06 10.09 10.05
N VAL A 16 -30.12 10.71 10.59
CA VAL A 16 -30.64 12.01 10.15
C VAL A 16 -29.66 13.13 10.50
N ALA A 17 -29.15 13.14 11.74
CA ALA A 17 -28.20 14.16 12.20
C ALA A 17 -26.88 14.15 11.41
N GLN A 18 -26.41 12.97 10.97
CA GLN A 18 -25.18 12.82 10.20
C GLN A 18 -25.41 12.68 8.69
N GLN A 19 -26.64 12.85 8.21
CA GLN A 19 -26.98 12.64 6.79
C GLN A 19 -26.08 13.46 5.86
N SER A 20 -25.79 14.72 6.21
CA SER A 20 -24.90 15.58 5.43
C SER A 20 -23.48 15.01 5.34
N ALA A 21 -22.93 14.53 6.46
CA ALA A 21 -21.59 13.95 6.50
C ALA A 21 -21.53 12.63 5.74
N ILE A 22 -22.53 11.75 5.91
CA ILE A 22 -22.61 10.46 5.21
C ILE A 22 -22.76 10.68 3.70
N SER A 23 -23.60 11.63 3.29
CA SER A 23 -23.80 11.94 1.87
C SER A 23 -22.54 12.53 1.24
N ALA A 24 -21.83 13.41 1.96
CA ALA A 24 -20.55 13.95 1.49
C ALA A 24 -19.47 12.87 1.40
N ALA A 25 -19.40 11.94 2.35
CA ALA A 25 -18.48 10.81 2.32
C ALA A 25 -18.76 9.87 1.14
N LEU A 26 -20.03 9.50 0.93
CA LEU A 26 -20.45 8.68 -0.21
C LEU A 26 -20.14 9.37 -1.54
N GLN A 27 -20.41 10.66 -1.66
CA GLN A 27 -20.11 11.40 -2.89
C GLN A 27 -18.59 11.45 -3.15
N ALA A 28 -17.78 11.68 -2.11
CA ALA A 28 -16.34 11.64 -2.24
C ALA A 28 -15.83 10.24 -2.64
N GLU A 29 -16.42 9.19 -2.07
CA GLU A 29 -16.13 7.79 -2.42
C GLU A 29 -16.54 7.47 -3.86
N GLU A 30 -17.74 7.88 -4.30
CA GLU A 30 -18.19 7.73 -5.69
C GLU A 30 -17.26 8.46 -6.67
N GLU A 31 -16.86 9.70 -6.37
CA GLU A 31 -15.92 10.43 -7.24
C GLU A 31 -14.53 9.78 -7.27
N GLN A 32 -14.04 9.28 -6.13
CA GLN A 32 -12.77 8.54 -6.07
C GLN A 32 -12.86 7.22 -6.83
N PHE A 33 -13.96 6.51 -6.67
CA PHE A 33 -14.22 5.27 -7.39
C PHE A 33 -14.33 5.52 -8.89
N ALA A 34 -15.08 6.54 -9.34
CA ALA A 34 -15.19 6.90 -10.75
C ALA A 34 -13.83 7.25 -11.38
N ARG A 35 -13.01 8.05 -10.69
CA ARG A 35 -11.63 8.35 -11.15
C ARG A 35 -10.77 7.10 -11.28
N THR A 36 -10.92 6.17 -10.35
CA THR A 36 -10.18 4.90 -10.36
C THR A 36 -10.69 3.98 -11.46
N LEU A 37 -12.01 3.98 -11.67
CA LEU A 37 -12.71 3.19 -12.67
C LEU A 37 -12.29 3.59 -14.08
N ASP A 38 -12.31 4.89 -14.41
CA ASP A 38 -11.92 5.39 -15.73
C ASP A 38 -10.49 5.00 -16.10
N ASN A 39 -9.55 5.14 -15.14
CA ASN A 39 -8.15 4.74 -15.35
C ASN A 39 -8.01 3.22 -15.53
N GLY A 40 -8.72 2.43 -14.73
CA GLY A 40 -8.73 0.97 -14.85
C GLY A 40 -9.31 0.50 -16.19
N MET A 41 -10.40 1.13 -16.65
CA MET A 41 -11.00 0.82 -17.94
C MET A 41 -10.08 1.15 -19.11
N ALA A 42 -9.41 2.31 -19.10
CA ALA A 42 -8.49 2.68 -20.18
C ALA A 42 -7.36 1.65 -20.37
N ILE A 43 -6.81 1.15 -19.26
CA ILE A 43 -5.72 0.15 -19.27
C ILE A 43 -6.22 -1.23 -19.65
N LEU A 44 -7.40 -1.61 -19.17
CA LEU A 44 -8.06 -2.83 -19.61
C LEU A 44 -8.23 -2.78 -21.14
N GLU A 45 -8.73 -1.67 -21.67
CA GLU A 45 -8.99 -1.50 -23.10
C GLU A 45 -7.70 -1.51 -23.94
N GLU A 46 -6.62 -0.88 -23.46
CA GLU A 46 -5.29 -0.96 -24.07
C GLU A 46 -4.75 -2.40 -24.08
N SER A 47 -4.92 -3.12 -22.97
CA SER A 47 -4.48 -4.51 -22.85
C SER A 47 -5.27 -5.42 -23.77
N LEU A 48 -6.59 -5.20 -23.89
CA LEU A 48 -7.48 -5.95 -24.78
C LEU A 48 -7.15 -5.73 -26.26
N GLN A 49 -6.62 -4.57 -26.66
CA GLN A 49 -6.20 -4.34 -28.05
C GLN A 49 -5.02 -5.24 -28.46
N THR A 50 -4.21 -5.68 -27.49
CA THR A 50 -3.04 -6.53 -27.72
C THR A 50 -3.31 -8.03 -27.58
N ILE A 51 -4.51 -8.41 -27.15
CA ILE A 51 -4.87 -9.81 -26.91
C ILE A 51 -5.75 -10.29 -28.08
N ASP A 52 -5.23 -11.23 -28.88
CA ASP A 52 -6.01 -11.92 -29.92
C ASP A 52 -6.93 -13.00 -29.34
N ASP A 53 -6.64 -13.45 -28.11
CA ASP A 53 -7.34 -14.54 -27.44
C ASP A 53 -8.52 -14.03 -26.59
N GLN A 54 -9.50 -14.88 -26.29
CA GLN A 54 -10.65 -14.49 -25.46
C GLN A 54 -10.32 -14.45 -23.96
N THR A 55 -9.05 -14.58 -23.57
CA THR A 55 -8.64 -14.63 -22.16
C THR A 55 -7.74 -13.45 -21.78
N ILE A 56 -8.14 -12.71 -20.75
CA ILE A 56 -7.33 -11.66 -20.14
C ILE A 56 -6.25 -12.34 -19.29
N PRO A 57 -4.95 -12.12 -19.57
CA PRO A 57 -3.87 -12.76 -18.85
C PRO A 57 -3.76 -12.24 -17.41
N GLY A 58 -3.31 -13.13 -16.52
CA GLY A 58 -3.31 -12.88 -15.07
C GLY A 58 -2.41 -11.73 -14.60
N ASP A 59 -1.38 -11.39 -15.37
CA ASP A 59 -0.49 -10.26 -15.12
C ASP A 59 -1.18 -8.90 -15.30
N VAL A 60 -2.08 -8.77 -16.28
CA VAL A 60 -2.93 -7.60 -16.49
C VAL A 60 -3.92 -7.46 -15.34
N ILE A 61 -4.57 -8.56 -14.93
CA ILE A 61 -5.48 -8.59 -13.78
C ILE A 61 -4.74 -8.17 -12.51
N PHE A 62 -3.53 -8.69 -12.32
CA PHE A 62 -2.67 -8.33 -11.19
C PHE A 62 -2.32 -6.84 -11.18
N LYS A 63 -1.97 -6.26 -12.34
CA LYS A 63 -1.65 -4.83 -12.46
C LYS A 63 -2.86 -3.94 -12.15
N LEU A 64 -4.05 -4.31 -12.64
CA LEU A 64 -5.30 -3.63 -12.34
C LEU A 64 -5.59 -3.61 -10.84
N TYR A 65 -5.36 -4.75 -10.17
CA TYR A 65 -5.53 -4.87 -8.73
C TYR A 65 -4.47 -4.09 -7.92
N ASP A 66 -3.18 -4.33 -8.15
CA ASP A 66 -2.09 -3.81 -7.32
C ASP A 66 -1.81 -2.31 -7.54
N THR A 67 -1.83 -1.85 -8.79
CA THR A 67 -1.46 -0.46 -9.12
C THR A 67 -2.65 0.48 -9.11
N TYR A 68 -3.82 0.00 -9.57
CA TYR A 68 -5.00 0.83 -9.76
C TYR A 68 -6.09 0.55 -8.73
N GLY A 69 -5.92 -0.43 -7.85
CA GLY A 69 -6.94 -0.77 -6.84
C GLY A 69 -8.24 -1.29 -7.44
N PHE A 70 -8.20 -1.79 -8.68
CA PHE A 70 -9.37 -2.27 -9.40
C PHE A 70 -9.74 -3.69 -8.92
N PRO A 71 -10.95 -3.93 -8.41
CA PRO A 71 -11.33 -5.25 -7.91
C PRO A 71 -11.38 -6.29 -9.03
N VAL A 72 -10.90 -7.50 -8.76
CA VAL A 72 -10.97 -8.64 -9.71
C VAL A 72 -12.41 -8.95 -10.09
N ASP A 73 -13.36 -8.80 -9.16
CA ASP A 73 -14.80 -8.95 -9.43
C ASP A 73 -15.29 -8.02 -10.54
N LEU A 74 -14.85 -6.76 -10.51
CA LEU A 74 -15.24 -5.77 -11.51
C LEU A 74 -14.59 -6.06 -12.87
N THR A 75 -13.34 -6.54 -12.87
CA THR A 75 -12.70 -7.02 -14.10
C THR A 75 -13.44 -8.22 -14.69
N ASN A 76 -13.97 -9.12 -13.85
CA ASN A 76 -14.77 -10.27 -14.27
C ASN A 76 -16.10 -9.85 -14.89
N ASP A 77 -16.79 -8.88 -14.29
CA ASP A 77 -18.04 -8.34 -14.83
C ASP A 77 -17.82 -7.73 -16.23
N ILE A 78 -16.79 -6.89 -16.39
CA ILE A 78 -16.45 -6.28 -17.69
C ILE A 78 -16.01 -7.33 -18.71
N ALA A 79 -15.22 -8.32 -18.28
CA ALA A 79 -14.80 -9.42 -19.14
C ALA A 79 -16.02 -10.20 -19.65
N ARG A 80 -16.96 -10.54 -18.76
CA ARG A 80 -18.19 -11.26 -19.10
C ARG A 80 -19.06 -10.49 -20.08
N GLU A 81 -19.22 -9.18 -19.90
CA GLU A 81 -19.98 -8.33 -20.84
C GLU A 81 -19.38 -8.31 -22.25
N ARG A 82 -18.05 -8.45 -22.34
CA ARG A 82 -17.31 -8.48 -23.61
C ARG A 82 -17.07 -9.89 -24.15
N GLY A 83 -17.57 -10.93 -23.48
CA GLY A 83 -17.38 -12.32 -23.88
C GLY A 83 -15.95 -12.86 -23.66
N LEU A 84 -15.22 -12.26 -22.71
CA LEU A 84 -13.86 -12.62 -22.34
C LEU A 84 -13.83 -13.41 -21.03
N THR A 85 -12.79 -14.21 -20.85
CA THR A 85 -12.49 -14.96 -19.63
C THR A 85 -11.25 -14.39 -18.93
N LEU A 86 -11.11 -14.69 -17.64
CA LEU A 86 -9.96 -14.29 -16.83
C LEU A 86 -9.02 -15.48 -16.63
N ASP A 87 -7.71 -15.26 -16.78
CA ASP A 87 -6.69 -16.20 -16.34
C ASP A 87 -6.43 -16.01 -14.82
N LEU A 88 -7.24 -16.69 -14.02
CA LEU A 88 -7.14 -16.66 -12.55
C LEU A 88 -5.87 -17.38 -12.06
N ASP A 89 -5.43 -18.43 -12.75
CA ASP A 89 -4.23 -19.18 -12.38
C ASP A 89 -2.97 -18.31 -12.54
N GLY A 90 -2.87 -17.57 -13.65
CA GLY A 90 -1.82 -16.58 -13.87
C GLY A 90 -1.85 -15.45 -12.84
N TYR A 91 -3.04 -15.00 -12.44
CA TYR A 91 -3.21 -13.98 -11.41
C TYR A 91 -2.71 -14.47 -10.04
N GLU A 92 -3.09 -15.68 -9.64
CA GLU A 92 -2.62 -16.29 -8.38
C GLU A 92 -1.10 -16.49 -8.38
N ALA A 93 -0.52 -16.90 -9.50
CA ALA A 93 0.93 -17.00 -9.66
C ALA A 93 1.64 -15.64 -9.51
N ALA A 94 1.08 -14.57 -10.10
CA ALA A 94 1.60 -13.22 -9.96
C ALA A 94 1.53 -12.70 -8.51
N MET A 95 0.42 -12.96 -7.82
CA MET A 95 0.23 -12.66 -6.39
C MET A 95 1.24 -13.41 -5.53
N ALA A 96 1.44 -14.71 -5.78
CA ALA A 96 2.44 -15.50 -5.05
C ALA A 96 3.86 -14.97 -5.26
N ALA A 97 4.22 -14.59 -6.49
CA ALA A 97 5.52 -14.03 -6.81
C ALA A 97 5.75 -12.65 -6.15
N GLN A 98 4.73 -11.79 -6.09
CA GLN A 98 4.81 -10.54 -5.33
C GLN A 98 4.98 -10.81 -3.83
N ARG A 99 4.21 -11.73 -3.26
CA ARG A 99 4.29 -12.09 -1.84
C ARG A 99 5.68 -12.59 -1.46
N GLN A 100 6.30 -13.43 -2.30
CA GLN A 100 7.67 -13.90 -2.10
C GLN A 100 8.67 -12.73 -2.14
N ARG A 101 8.57 -11.85 -3.15
CA ARG A 101 9.44 -10.66 -3.27
C ARG A 101 9.34 -9.75 -2.05
N SER A 102 8.13 -9.54 -1.52
CA SER A 102 7.89 -8.74 -0.32
C SER A 102 8.50 -9.39 0.92
N GLN A 103 8.49 -10.73 1.04
CA GLN A 103 9.17 -11.43 2.14
C GLN A 103 10.69 -11.32 2.03
N ASP A 104 11.24 -11.44 0.83
CA ASP A 104 12.68 -11.32 0.58
C ASP A 104 13.19 -9.88 0.83
N HIS A 105 12.37 -8.85 0.51
CA HIS A 105 12.69 -7.44 0.77
C HIS A 105 12.42 -7.00 2.23
N ALA A 106 11.39 -7.56 2.88
CA ALA A 106 11.21 -7.40 4.33
C ALA A 106 12.35 -8.07 5.13
N GLY A 107 13.04 -9.02 4.50
CA GLY A 107 14.32 -9.59 4.93
C GLY A 107 15.53 -8.67 4.78
N PHE A 108 15.37 -7.35 4.61
CA PHE A 108 16.43 -6.41 4.99
C PHE A 108 16.59 -6.50 6.51
N LYS A 109 17.32 -7.54 6.95
CA LYS A 109 17.99 -7.58 8.24
C LYS A 109 18.68 -6.23 8.36
N VAL A 110 18.08 -5.34 9.15
CA VAL A 110 18.82 -4.28 9.80
C VAL A 110 19.94 -5.03 10.51
N ASP A 111 21.14 -4.94 9.95
CA ASP A 111 22.30 -5.63 10.45
C ASP A 111 22.72 -4.94 11.74
N TYR A 112 21.97 -5.21 12.81
CA TYR A 112 22.31 -4.86 14.19
C TYR A 112 23.54 -5.67 14.67
N SER A 113 24.29 -6.36 13.80
CA SER A 113 25.57 -6.96 14.19
C SER A 113 26.69 -5.93 14.40
N GLN A 114 26.47 -4.65 14.05
CA GLN A 114 27.23 -3.54 14.63
C GLN A 114 26.48 -2.83 15.77
N SER A 115 25.59 -3.55 16.48
CA SER A 115 25.22 -3.12 17.83
C SER A 115 26.51 -3.05 18.63
N LEU A 116 26.93 -1.84 18.96
CA LEU A 116 27.84 -1.61 20.07
C LEU A 116 27.26 -2.38 21.25
N LYS A 117 27.88 -3.51 21.61
CA LYS A 117 27.63 -4.18 22.88
C LYS A 117 28.19 -3.27 23.95
N VAL A 118 27.38 -2.31 24.38
CA VAL A 118 27.64 -1.54 25.58
C VAL A 118 27.27 -2.45 26.73
N GLU A 119 28.26 -2.95 27.47
CA GLU A 119 28.00 -3.73 28.68
C GLU A 119 27.46 -2.80 29.77
N GLY A 120 26.23 -3.07 30.22
CA GLY A 120 25.55 -2.32 31.27
C GLY A 120 24.05 -2.61 31.23
N GLU A 121 23.46 -2.92 32.39
CA GLU A 121 22.01 -3.02 32.57
C GLU A 121 21.52 -1.65 33.07
N THR A 122 20.48 -1.10 32.44
CA THR A 122 19.85 0.15 32.89
C THR A 122 18.46 -0.15 33.40
N ASP A 123 18.18 0.17 34.66
CA ASP A 123 16.86 0.04 35.23
C ASP A 123 15.93 1.17 34.76
N PHE A 124 14.68 0.84 34.43
CA PHE A 124 13.67 1.83 34.08
C PHE A 124 13.03 2.41 35.34
N LEU A 125 13.34 3.67 35.65
CA LEU A 125 12.87 4.36 36.86
C LEU A 125 11.63 5.28 36.61
N GLY A 126 11.12 5.33 35.38
CA GLY A 126 10.11 6.31 34.95
C GLY A 126 8.69 6.14 35.52
N TYR A 127 8.43 5.10 36.31
CA TYR A 127 7.19 4.97 37.09
C TYR A 127 7.28 5.62 38.47
N GLU A 128 8.49 5.85 38.97
CA GLU A 128 8.74 6.27 40.36
C GLU A 128 9.36 7.67 40.44
N LEU A 129 10.12 8.09 39.42
CA LEU A 129 10.90 9.33 39.44
C LEU A 129 10.76 10.09 38.13
N ASP A 130 10.54 11.40 38.22
CA ASP A 130 10.49 12.32 37.07
C ASP A 130 11.89 12.81 36.63
N GLU A 131 12.90 12.67 37.50
CA GLU A 131 14.29 13.04 37.24
C GLU A 131 15.25 11.94 37.75
N ALA A 132 16.29 11.63 36.97
CA ALA A 132 17.33 10.68 37.35
C ALA A 132 18.70 11.11 36.79
N GLU A 133 19.76 10.82 37.54
CA GLU A 133 21.14 11.05 37.13
C GLU A 133 21.73 9.76 36.52
N GLY A 134 22.46 9.89 35.41
CA GLY A 134 23.08 8.75 34.71
C GLY A 134 24.49 9.07 34.21
N ALA A 135 25.35 8.06 34.15
CA ALA A 135 26.71 8.18 33.62
C ALA A 135 26.75 7.74 32.15
N VAL A 136 27.36 8.57 31.28
CA VAL A 136 27.52 8.25 29.87
C VAL A 136 28.63 7.22 29.70
N ILE A 137 28.26 5.98 29.40
CA ILE A 137 29.18 4.84 29.24
C ILE A 137 29.73 4.67 27.81
N ALA A 138 29.04 5.19 26.80
CA ALA A 138 29.52 5.20 25.42
C ALA A 138 28.84 6.33 24.61
N MET A 139 29.56 6.87 23.63
CA MET A 139 29.03 7.84 22.68
C MET A 139 29.48 7.46 21.27
N SER A 140 28.54 7.18 20.37
CA SER A 140 28.82 6.83 18.97
C SER A 140 28.58 8.02 18.06
N SER A 141 29.60 8.42 17.30
CA SER A 141 29.50 9.48 16.29
C SER A 141 29.17 8.86 14.94
N MET A 142 27.96 9.12 14.42
CA MET A 142 27.66 8.91 13.01
C MET A 142 28.35 10.02 12.21
N VAL A 143 29.49 9.71 11.59
CA VAL A 143 30.11 10.59 10.60
C VAL A 143 29.22 10.62 9.37
N TRP A 144 28.57 11.76 9.14
CA TRP A 144 27.95 12.11 7.87
C TRP A 144 29.04 12.20 6.79
N ARG A 145 29.23 11.15 6.00
CA ARG A 145 30.12 11.21 4.83
C ARG A 145 29.41 11.95 3.70
N TRP A 146 29.52 13.27 3.74
CA TRP A 146 29.16 14.16 2.64
C TRP A 146 29.94 13.81 1.37
N ILE A 147 29.21 13.77 0.25
CA ILE A 147 29.69 13.57 -1.11
C ILE A 147 30.68 14.69 -1.47
N GLY A 148 31.91 14.33 -1.87
CA GLY A 148 32.96 15.31 -2.17
C GLY A 148 34.10 14.74 -3.01
N TRP A 149 33.95 14.91 -4.33
CA TRP A 149 35.02 15.10 -5.33
C TRP A 149 35.96 13.95 -5.70
N SER A 150 35.74 13.46 -6.93
CA SER A 150 36.75 12.92 -7.83
C SER A 150 37.78 13.99 -8.20
N ARG A 151 39.06 13.73 -7.94
CA ARG A 151 40.14 14.07 -8.87
C ARG A 151 41.36 13.17 -8.64
N ALA A 152 41.56 12.31 -9.63
CA ALA A 152 42.81 11.88 -10.25
C ALA A 152 44.13 12.07 -9.48
N ASN A 153 44.81 10.93 -9.26
CA ASN A 153 46.27 10.79 -9.39
C ASN A 153 46.49 9.60 -10.36
N PRO A 154 47.53 9.55 -11.21
CA PRO A 154 48.95 9.57 -10.82
C PRO A 154 49.75 10.61 -11.65
N GLY A 155 50.92 11.12 -11.28
CA GLY A 155 52.08 10.40 -10.77
C GLY A 155 52.88 9.84 -11.95
N TRP A 156 53.83 10.64 -12.47
CA TRP A 156 54.96 10.27 -13.33
C TRP A 156 54.71 9.45 -14.61
#